data_AF-W5SGB6-F1
#
_entry.id   AF-W5SGB6-F1
#
_cell.length_a   1.000
_cell.length_b   1.000
_cell.length_c   1.000
_cell.angle_alpha   90.00
_cell.angle_beta   90.00
_cell.angle_gamma   90.00
#
_symmetry.space_group_name_H-M   'P 1'
#
loop_
_entity.id
_entity.type
_entity.pdbx_description
1 polymer ?
#
loop_
_entity_poly.entity_id
_entity_poly.type
_entity_poly.pdbx_seq_one_letter_code
_entity_poly.pdbx_strand_id
1 'polypeptide(L)'
;MSIIFDPNFGILKQNIKSIINIKREYLMQMYNVTINDDPSSVYNIIATSLSIVEEQIINELNLFFDRMQPVVEFFGSIQQHITSNTITHHGVIKALLNLDKVKYANLSSEADKVKYT
;
A
#
# COMPACT_ATOMS: atom_id res chain seq x y z
N MET A 1 13.75 -11.67 8.37
CA MET A 1 12.60 -11.58 7.44
C MET A 1 12.81 -10.33 6.59
N SER A 2 12.89 -10.45 5.26
CA SER A 2 12.91 -9.29 4.36
C SER A 2 11.55 -9.18 3.67
N ILE A 3 10.93 -8.01 3.74
CA ILE A 3 9.70 -7.72 3.01
C ILE A 3 10.13 -7.10 1.69
N ILE A 4 9.85 -7.79 0.58
CA ILE A 4 10.14 -7.29 -0.78
C ILE A 4 8.87 -6.59 -1.28
N PHE A 5 8.96 -5.29 -1.51
CA PHE A 5 7.86 -4.52 -2.10
C PHE A 5 7.93 -4.54 -3.63
N ASP A 6 6.77 -4.45 -4.27
CA ASP A 6 6.68 -4.21 -5.72
C ASP A 6 7.42 -2.91 -6.06
N PRO A 7 8.29 -2.89 -7.08
CA PRO A 7 8.97 -1.67 -7.53
C PRO A 7 8.01 -0.54 -7.93
N ASN A 8 6.76 -0.86 -8.25
CA ASN A 8 5.69 0.08 -8.59
C ASN A 8 4.72 0.34 -7.42
N PHE A 9 5.06 -0.11 -6.20
CA PHE A 9 4.24 0.13 -5.02
C PHE A 9 3.97 1.63 -4.85
N GLY A 10 2.69 2.00 -4.92
CA GLY A 10 2.24 3.36 -4.65
C GLY A 10 2.46 4.37 -5.78
N ILE A 11 2.76 3.94 -7.00
CA ILE A 11 2.90 4.87 -8.14
C ILE A 11 1.54 5.08 -8.82
N LEU A 12 0.86 6.18 -8.51
CA LEU A 12 -0.30 6.64 -9.26
C LEU A 12 0.12 7.79 -10.20
N LYS A 13 0.47 7.45 -11.45
CA LYS A 13 0.81 8.43 -12.50
C LYS A 13 -0.43 8.79 -13.32
N GLN A 14 -1.26 9.68 -12.80
CA GLN A 14 -2.32 10.30 -13.60
C GLN A 14 -2.23 11.83 -13.49
N ASN A 15 -2.39 12.50 -14.62
CA ASN A 15 -2.55 13.95 -14.68
C ASN A 15 -4.00 14.28 -15.03
N ILE A 16 -4.37 15.55 -14.86
CA ILE A 16 -5.73 16.06 -15.15
C ILE A 16 -6.28 15.58 -16.51
N LYS A 17 -5.47 15.62 -17.58
CA LYS A 17 -5.91 15.22 -18.92
C LYS A 17 -6.21 13.73 -19.00
N SER A 18 -5.36 12.90 -18.41
CA SER A 18 -5.57 11.46 -18.34
C SER A 18 -6.85 11.11 -17.57
N ILE A 19 -7.09 11.79 -16.43
CA ILE A 19 -8.29 11.60 -15.61
C ILE A 19 -9.56 11.92 -16.42
N ILE A 20 -9.58 13.07 -17.12
CA ILE A 20 -10.72 13.48 -17.93
C ILE A 20 -10.97 12.47 -19.06
N ASN A 21 -9.92 12.00 -19.73
CA ASN A 21 -10.04 11.05 -20.83
C ASN A 21 -10.61 9.70 -20.38
N ILE A 22 -10.15 9.17 -19.23
CA ILE A 22 -10.69 7.94 -18.65
C ILE A 22 -12.20 8.08 -18.39
N LYS A 23 -12.64 9.23 -17.87
CA LYS A 23 -14.08 9.48 -17.61
C LYS A 23 -14.88 9.59 -18.90
N ARG A 24 -14.35 10.25 -19.94
CA ARG A 24 -15.00 10.32 -21.25
C ARG A 24 -15.13 8.93 -21.87
N GLU A 25 -14.07 8.13 -21.80
CA GLU A 25 -14.07 6.75 -22.28
C GLU A 25 -15.11 5.90 -21.53
N TYR A 26 -15.18 6.02 -20.21
CA TYR A 26 -16.20 5.36 -19.40
C TYR A 26 -17.62 5.75 -19.83
N LEU A 27 -17.88 7.04 -20.05
CA LEU A 27 -19.20 7.52 -20.50
C LEU A 27 -19.57 7.00 -21.89
N MET A 28 -18.60 6.93 -22.80
CA MET A 28 -18.79 6.35 -24.12
C MET A 28 -19.09 4.85 -24.02
N GLN A 29 -18.30 4.10 -23.25
CA GLN A 29 -18.44 2.64 -23.13
C GLN A 29 -19.74 2.23 -22.43
N MET A 30 -20.13 2.92 -21.36
CA MET A 30 -21.27 2.51 -20.52
C MET A 30 -22.60 3.13 -20.96
N TYR A 31 -22.57 4.33 -21.54
CA TYR A 31 -23.78 5.08 -21.84
C TYR A 31 -23.86 5.55 -23.30
N ASN A 32 -22.88 5.19 -24.14
CA ASN A 32 -22.79 5.65 -25.54
C ASN A 32 -22.83 7.18 -25.67
N VAL A 33 -22.27 7.88 -24.67
CA VAL A 33 -22.18 9.34 -24.65
C VAL A 33 -20.79 9.76 -25.11
N THR A 34 -20.75 10.46 -26.25
CA THR A 34 -19.50 11.03 -26.78
C THR A 34 -19.41 12.50 -26.41
N ILE A 35 -18.33 12.87 -25.73
CA ILE A 35 -18.06 14.26 -25.35
C ILE A 35 -16.83 14.74 -26.10
N ASN A 36 -16.97 15.88 -26.78
CA ASN A 36 -15.88 16.51 -27.51
C ASN A 36 -14.89 17.18 -26.54
N ASP A 37 -13.66 17.41 -27.01
CA ASP A 37 -12.60 18.05 -26.22
C ASP A 37 -12.70 19.59 -26.25
N ASP A 38 -13.91 20.14 -26.35
CA ASP A 38 -14.13 21.59 -26.34
C ASP A 38 -14.03 22.13 -24.90
N PRO A 39 -13.01 22.93 -24.56
CA PRO A 39 -12.83 23.47 -23.21
C PRO A 39 -13.98 24.37 -22.76
N SER A 40 -14.80 24.88 -23.68
CA SER A 40 -15.96 25.74 -23.38
C SER A 40 -17.20 24.94 -23.00
N SER A 41 -17.19 23.61 -23.20
CA SER A 41 -18.33 22.77 -22.84
C SER A 41 -18.49 22.70 -21.31
N VAL A 42 -19.73 22.75 -20.85
CA VAL A 42 -20.05 22.66 -19.42
C VAL A 42 -19.45 21.40 -18.78
N TYR A 43 -19.46 20.28 -19.51
CA TYR A 43 -18.81 19.06 -19.04
C TYR A 43 -17.32 19.25 -18.83
N ASN A 44 -16.59 19.79 -19.82
CA ASN A 44 -15.13 19.91 -19.71
C ASN A 44 -14.70 20.91 -18.63
N ILE A 45 -15.50 21.96 -18.39
CA ILE A 45 -15.29 22.88 -17.28
C ILE A 45 -15.39 22.12 -15.94
N ILE A 46 -16.49 21.40 -15.72
CA ILE A 46 -16.72 20.64 -14.47
C ILE A 46 -15.67 19.53 -14.32
N ALA A 47 -15.42 18.76 -15.38
CA ALA A 47 -14.47 17.66 -15.37
C ALA A 47 -13.06 18.15 -15.07
N THR A 48 -12.64 19.29 -15.62
CA THR A 48 -11.33 19.88 -15.31
C THR A 48 -11.24 20.30 -13.85
N SER A 49 -12.25 20.99 -13.32
CA SER A 49 -12.27 21.41 -11.91
C SER A 49 -12.20 20.22 -10.95
N LEU A 50 -12.94 19.14 -11.21
CA LEU A 50 -12.91 17.94 -10.38
C LEU A 50 -11.58 17.19 -10.49
N SER A 51 -11.02 17.11 -11.70
CA SER A 51 -9.74 16.43 -11.93
C SER A 51 -8.56 17.12 -11.24
N ILE A 52 -8.62 18.43 -10.99
CA ILE A 52 -7.61 19.13 -10.16
C ILE A 52 -7.60 18.57 -8.74
N VAL A 53 -8.79 18.38 -8.14
CA VAL A 53 -8.90 17.83 -6.78
C VAL A 53 -8.44 16.37 -6.75
N GLU A 54 -8.79 15.59 -7.77
CA GLU A 54 -8.33 14.20 -7.89
C GLU A 54 -6.81 14.11 -8.04
N GLU A 55 -6.19 14.99 -8.82
CA GLU A 55 -4.73 15.06 -8.95
C GLU A 55 -4.07 15.41 -7.60
N GLN A 56 -4.66 16.32 -6.82
CA GLN A 56 -4.18 16.62 -5.46
C GLN A 56 -4.25 15.40 -4.53
N ILE A 57 -5.37 14.66 -4.55
CA ILE A 57 -5.52 13.43 -3.76
C ILE A 57 -4.48 12.39 -4.19
N ILE A 58 -4.28 12.21 -5.50
CA ILE A 58 -3.28 11.30 -6.07
C ILE A 58 -1.87 11.69 -5.60
N ASN A 59 -1.54 12.98 -5.60
CA ASN A 59 -0.25 13.47 -5.14
C ASN A 59 -0.02 13.20 -3.64
N GLU A 60 -1.03 13.44 -2.79
CA GLU A 60 -0.93 13.13 -1.36
C GLU A 60 -0.79 11.62 -1.11
N LEU A 61 -1.49 10.79 -1.89
CA LEU A 61 -1.32 9.33 -1.82
C LEU A 61 0.09 8.90 -2.24
N ASN A 62 0.63 9.48 -3.32
CA ASN A 62 2.00 9.23 -3.75
C ASN A 62 3.00 9.61 -2.64
N LEU A 63 2.83 10.78 -1.99
CA LEU A 63 3.66 11.19 -0.84
C LEU A 63 3.53 10.23 0.35
N PHE A 64 2.33 9.73 0.62
CA PHE A 64 2.11 8.72 1.65
C PHE A 64 2.89 7.43 1.31
N PHE A 65 2.78 6.93 0.08
CA PHE A 65 3.49 5.73 -0.33
C PHE A 65 5.01 5.88 -0.31
N ASP A 66 5.53 7.06 -0.68
CA ASP A 66 6.96 7.37 -0.55
C ASP A 66 7.43 7.27 0.90
N ARG A 67 6.64 7.75 1.87
CA ARG A 67 6.96 7.62 3.31
C ARG A 67 6.83 6.19 3.83
N MET A 68 6.02 5.37 3.17
CA MET A 68 5.84 3.95 3.49
C MET A 68 6.91 3.06 2.86
N GLN A 69 7.81 3.60 2.04
CA GLN A 69 8.89 2.81 1.46
C GLN A 69 9.78 2.19 2.56
N PRO A 70 10.26 0.95 2.37
CA PRO A 70 10.96 0.18 3.39
C PRO A 70 12.29 0.79 3.88
N VAL A 71 12.81 1.80 3.18
CA VAL A 71 14.08 2.48 3.49
C VAL A 71 13.86 3.73 4.36
N VAL A 72 12.61 4.14 4.58
CA VAL A 72 12.27 5.38 5.29
C VAL A 72 11.98 5.12 6.77
N GLU A 73 12.36 6.07 7.63
CA GLU A 73 12.30 5.99 9.10
C GLU A 73 10.93 5.54 9.66
N PHE A 74 9.84 5.91 8.98
CA PHE A 74 8.47 5.54 9.37
C PHE A 74 8.22 4.04 9.22
N PHE A 75 8.55 3.44 8.07
CA PHE A 75 8.44 2.00 7.89
C PHE A 75 9.40 1.25 8.82
N GLY A 76 10.61 1.76 9.01
CA GLY A 76 11.56 1.21 9.98
C GLY A 76 10.99 1.14 11.40
N SER A 77 10.26 2.17 11.82
CA SER A 77 9.58 2.22 13.13
C SER A 77 8.44 1.21 13.24
N ILE A 78 7.62 1.06 12.19
CA ILE A 78 6.57 0.03 12.13
C ILE A 78 7.19 -1.37 12.16
N GLN A 79 8.21 -1.60 11.34
CA GLN A 79 8.93 -2.86 11.29
C GLN A 79 9.55 -3.20 12.64
N GLN A 80 10.19 -2.23 13.32
CA GLN A 80 10.73 -2.41 14.65
C GLN A 80 9.63 -2.74 15.65
N HIS A 81 8.50 -2.05 15.63
CA HIS A 81 7.35 -2.31 16.52
C HIS A 81 6.74 -3.70 16.29
N ILE A 82 6.59 -4.13 15.04
CA ILE A 82 6.10 -5.47 14.71
C ILE A 82 7.14 -6.51 15.14
N THR A 83 8.43 -6.30 14.87
CA THR A 83 9.49 -7.25 15.20
C THR A 83 9.71 -7.36 16.71
N SER A 84 9.58 -6.26 17.46
CA SER A 84 9.69 -6.28 18.92
C SER A 84 8.50 -6.94 19.60
N ASN A 85 7.32 -6.89 18.97
CA ASN A 85 6.09 -7.52 19.46
C ASN A 85 5.79 -8.90 18.83
N THR A 86 6.55 -9.33 17.82
CA THR A 86 6.46 -10.71 17.33
C THR A 86 6.85 -11.66 18.44
N ILE A 87 6.07 -12.74 18.58
CA ILE A 87 6.31 -13.77 19.58
C ILE A 87 7.60 -14.48 19.18
N THR A 88 8.72 -14.00 19.71
CA THR A 88 10.03 -14.64 19.50
C THR A 88 9.94 -16.07 20.02
N HIS A 89 10.71 -16.99 19.44
CA HIS A 89 10.82 -18.36 19.96
C HIS A 89 11.07 -18.37 21.48
N HIS A 90 11.91 -17.46 21.95
CA HIS A 90 12.15 -17.22 23.37
C HIS A 90 10.90 -16.71 24.12
N GLY A 91 10.15 -15.77 23.55
CA GLY A 91 8.88 -15.29 24.09
C GLY A 91 7.83 -16.39 24.23
N VAL A 92 7.73 -17.30 23.24
CA VAL A 92 6.82 -18.46 23.32
C VAL A 92 7.27 -19.40 24.44
N ILE A 93 8.56 -19.76 24.50
CA ILE A 93 9.10 -20.63 25.55
C ILE A 93 8.84 -20.03 26.93
N LYS A 94 9.11 -18.74 27.11
CA LYS A 94 8.90 -18.02 28.38
C LYS A 94 7.43 -18.01 28.79
N ALA A 95 6.51 -17.78 27.85
CA ALA A 95 5.08 -17.84 28.12
C ALA A 95 4.61 -19.25 28.49
N LEU A 96 5.12 -20.29 27.82
CA LEU A 96 4.79 -21.69 28.12
C LEU A 96 5.29 -22.11 29.51
N LEU A 97 6.50 -21.71 29.90
CA LEU A 97 7.06 -22.01 31.22
C LEU A 97 6.37 -21.26 32.37
N ASN A 98 5.61 -20.19 32.08
CA ASN A 98 4.82 -19.47 33.08
C ASN A 98 3.48 -20.16 33.42
N LEU A 99 3.13 -21.27 32.76
CA LEU A 99 1.92 -22.04 33.06
C LEU A 99 2.22 -23.05 34.20
N ASP A 100 1.37 -23.07 35.24
CA ASP A 100 1.53 -23.88 36.47
C ASP A 100 1.90 -25.36 36.26
N LYS A 101 1.53 -25.95 35.12
CA LYS A 101 1.71 -27.38 34.83
C LYS A 101 2.84 -27.69 33.85
N VAL A 102 3.55 -26.68 33.34
CA VAL A 102 4.60 -26.87 32.33
C VAL A 102 5.97 -26.72 32.99
N LYS A 103 6.70 -27.83 33.13
CA LYS A 103 8.08 -27.83 33.66
C LYS A 103 9.15 -27.66 32.60
N TYR A 104 8.86 -28.02 31.35
CA TYR A 104 9.80 -27.97 30.23
C TYR A 104 9.05 -27.57 28.97
N ALA A 105 9.63 -26.69 28.17
CA ALA A 105 9.12 -26.30 26.86
C ALA A 105 10.27 -26.37 25.85
N ASN A 106 10.16 -27.25 24.87
CA ASN A 106 11.10 -27.33 23.75
C ASN A 106 10.30 -27.22 22.45
N LEU A 107 10.52 -26.14 21.70
CA LEU A 107 9.84 -25.88 20.44
C LEU A 107 10.85 -26.02 19.30
N SER A 108 10.60 -26.94 18.37
CA SER A 108 11.32 -26.98 17.11
C SER A 108 10.71 -25.98 16.14
N SER A 109 11.48 -24.97 15.71
CA SER A 109 11.08 -24.08 14.61
C SER A 109 11.69 -24.59 13.31
N GLU A 110 10.88 -24.76 12.27
CA GLU A 110 11.36 -24.98 10.91
C GLU A 110 11.49 -23.67 10.11
N ALA A 111 11.07 -22.54 10.69
CA ALA A 111 11.00 -21.26 9.99
C ALA A 111 12.39 -20.68 9.61
N ASP A 112 13.47 -21.16 10.25
CA ASP A 112 14.85 -20.75 9.94
C ASP A 112 15.60 -21.76 9.05
N LYS A 113 14.96 -22.84 8.60
CA LYS A 113 15.57 -23.78 7.65
C LYS A 113 15.50 -23.22 6.22
N VAL A 114 16.30 -22.18 5.96
CA VAL A 114 16.71 -21.88 4.59
C VAL A 114 17.50 -23.09 4.10
N LYS A 115 16.87 -23.94 3.28
CA LYS A 115 17.59 -24.98 2.53
C LYS A 115 18.42 -24.27 1.48
N TYR A 116 19.72 -24.11 1.74
CA TYR A 116 20.68 -23.83 0.68
C TYR A 116 20.85 -25.14 -0.11
N THR A 117 20.25 -25.20 -1.29
CA THR A 117 20.62 -26.12 -2.38
C THR A 117 21.50 -25.40 -3.37
#